data_AF-A0A4Y2I2R4-F1
#
_entry.id   AF-A0A4Y2I2R4-F1
#
_cell.length_a   1.000
_cell.length_b   1.000
_cell.length_c   1.000
_cell.angle_alpha   90.00
_cell.angle_beta   90.00
_cell.angle_gamma   90.00
#
_symmetry.space_group_name_H-M   'P 1'
#
loop_
_entity.id
_entity.type
_entity.pdbx_description
1 polymer ?
#
loop_
_entity_poly.entity_id
_entity_poly.type
_entity_poly.pdbx_seq_one_letter_code
_entity_poly.pdbx_strand_id
1 'polypeptide(L)'
;MGPKKGATKSDKDKGGKEGNCDKMIGSASGANAKEFLNELQFLLDRIDPNDYVDGIDDMIKKKLLDLNVYSNDLIKNRSTYGKPLRNELTTDYLVFLLGIIKDLCTRVNELNSSIFDLKKNLDESESVHSKAKIWTTGRENISLGAKLETTQELSISVNNIISKINELKDKGAEVFREVIPNILRSEREAT
;
A
#
# COMPACT_ATOMS: atom_id res chain seq x y z
N MET A 1 86.68 -29.06 19.74
CA MET A 1 86.17 -29.10 21.13
C MET A 1 86.57 -27.81 21.83
N GLY A 2 85.59 -27.07 22.37
CA GLY A 2 85.75 -25.81 23.12
C GLY A 2 85.52 -24.52 22.29
N PRO A 3 85.08 -23.39 22.89
CA PRO A 3 84.20 -23.20 24.05
C PRO A 3 83.07 -22.15 23.83
N LYS A 4 82.18 -22.01 24.83
CA LYS A 4 81.06 -21.05 24.94
C LYS A 4 81.50 -19.60 25.26
N LYS A 5 80.59 -18.66 24.92
CA LYS A 5 80.19 -17.38 25.59
C LYS A 5 80.50 -16.09 24.82
N GLY A 6 79.48 -15.24 24.66
CA GLY A 6 79.67 -13.84 24.24
C GLY A 6 78.40 -13.06 23.90
N ALA A 7 77.75 -12.50 24.92
CA ALA A 7 76.96 -11.26 25.00
C ALA A 7 76.08 -10.75 23.83
N THR A 8 74.80 -10.60 24.18
CA THR A 8 73.75 -9.71 23.65
C THR A 8 74.00 -8.21 23.89
N LYS A 9 73.57 -7.35 22.95
CA LYS A 9 73.05 -5.97 23.11
C LYS A 9 72.31 -5.61 21.80
N SER A 10 70.98 -5.55 21.75
CA SER A 10 70.04 -4.53 22.29
C SER A 10 69.70 -3.49 21.22
N ASP A 11 68.54 -3.63 20.59
CA ASP A 11 67.80 -2.51 20.03
C ASP A 11 66.42 -2.42 20.70
N LYS A 12 66.26 -1.29 21.40
CA LYS A 12 65.01 -0.72 21.88
C LYS A 12 64.29 -0.12 20.67
N ASP A 13 63.01 -0.41 20.48
CA ASP A 13 62.00 0.59 20.84
C ASP A 13 60.61 -0.05 20.97
N LYS A 14 60.01 0.10 22.14
CA LYS A 14 58.62 -0.20 22.46
C LYS A 14 58.11 1.01 23.25
N GLY A 15 57.16 1.73 22.68
CA GLY A 15 56.43 2.79 23.35
C GLY A 15 54.99 2.84 22.86
N GLY A 16 54.08 2.18 23.59
CA GLY A 16 52.66 2.09 23.24
C GLY A 16 51.82 1.48 24.35
N LYS A 17 51.82 2.18 25.49
CA LYS A 17 50.92 2.18 26.66
C LYS A 17 50.03 0.97 26.96
N GLU A 18 50.33 0.43 28.13
CA GLU A 18 49.52 -0.28 29.14
C GLU A 18 47.99 -0.10 29.06
N GLY A 19 47.31 -1.25 29.08
CA GLY A 19 45.98 -1.44 29.65
C GLY A 19 45.99 -2.75 30.43
N ASN A 20 46.16 -2.63 31.74
CA ASN A 20 46.11 -3.71 32.73
C ASN A 20 44.68 -4.27 32.84
N CYS A 21 44.53 -5.58 32.68
CA CYS A 21 43.42 -6.33 33.27
C CYS A 21 43.84 -7.78 33.51
N ASP A 22 44.74 -7.95 34.49
CA ASP A 22 44.76 -9.19 35.26
C ASP A 22 43.44 -9.38 36.02
N LYS A 23 42.98 -10.64 36.03
CA LYS A 23 41.84 -11.23 36.78
C LYS A 23 40.44 -11.06 36.18
N MET A 24 40.03 -12.06 35.39
CA MET A 24 39.17 -13.13 35.92
C MET A 24 39.14 -14.28 34.92
N ILE A 25 39.78 -15.38 35.30
CA ILE A 25 39.45 -16.71 34.78
C ILE A 25 38.05 -17.02 35.32
N GLY A 26 37.03 -16.53 34.61
CA GLY A 26 35.65 -16.96 34.74
C GLY A 26 35.43 -18.05 33.71
N SER A 27 35.47 -19.29 34.15
CA SER A 27 35.15 -20.47 33.36
C SER A 27 33.82 -20.27 32.62
N ALA A 28 33.85 -19.98 31.32
CA ALA A 28 32.66 -20.05 30.46
C ALA A 28 32.35 -21.51 30.14
N SER A 29 32.19 -22.30 31.19
CA SER A 29 31.69 -23.67 31.15
C SER A 29 30.19 -23.59 31.43
N GLY A 30 29.39 -23.59 30.37
CA GLY A 30 27.97 -23.98 30.45
C GLY A 30 26.91 -22.85 30.45
N ALA A 31 26.98 -21.87 29.55
CA ALA A 31 25.75 -21.17 29.16
C ALA A 31 24.88 -22.17 28.37
N ASN A 32 23.68 -22.45 28.89
CA ASN A 32 22.97 -23.70 28.70
C ASN A 32 22.37 -23.80 27.29
N ALA A 33 22.70 -24.85 26.54
CA ALA A 33 21.97 -25.21 25.32
C ALA A 33 20.44 -25.36 25.54
N LYS A 34 20.00 -25.60 26.78
CA LYS A 34 18.59 -25.60 27.18
C LYS A 34 17.93 -24.20 27.10
N GLU A 35 18.66 -23.11 27.35
CA GLU A 35 18.10 -21.76 27.24
C GLU A 35 17.76 -21.43 25.78
N PHE A 36 18.69 -21.68 24.85
CA PHE A 36 18.47 -21.42 23.42
C PHE A 36 17.34 -22.26 22.81
N LEU A 37 17.16 -23.50 23.29
CA LEU A 37 16.07 -24.37 22.86
C LEU A 37 14.70 -23.88 23.32
N ASN A 38 14.62 -23.41 24.56
CA ASN A 38 13.40 -22.82 25.10
C ASN A 38 13.07 -21.50 24.39
N GLU A 39 14.08 -20.73 23.98
CA GLU A 39 13.90 -19.46 23.28
C GLU A 39 13.40 -19.64 21.85
N LEU A 40 13.91 -20.63 21.09
CA LEU A 40 13.39 -20.94 19.77
C LEU A 40 11.94 -21.45 19.82
N GLN A 41 11.63 -22.31 20.79
CA GLN A 41 10.26 -22.79 21.00
C GLN A 41 9.32 -21.63 21.37
N PHE A 42 9.74 -20.74 22.26
CA PHE A 42 8.98 -19.55 22.64
C PHE A 42 8.74 -18.61 21.45
N LEU A 43 9.73 -18.43 20.57
CA LEU A 43 9.59 -17.63 19.36
C LEU A 43 8.61 -18.28 18.37
N LEU A 44 8.68 -19.61 18.21
CA LEU A 44 7.74 -20.39 17.37
C LEU A 44 6.30 -20.30 17.87
N ASP A 45 6.09 -20.39 19.19
CA ASP A 45 4.77 -20.36 19.81
C ASP A 45 4.10 -18.98 19.71
N ARG A 46 4.88 -17.92 19.47
CA ARG A 46 4.41 -16.55 19.29
C ARG A 46 4.12 -16.17 17.84
N ILE A 47 4.34 -17.07 16.89
CA ILE A 47 4.02 -16.85 15.48
C ILE A 47 2.50 -16.89 15.32
N ASP A 48 1.87 -15.74 15.01
CA ASP A 48 0.45 -15.69 14.63
C ASP A 48 0.30 -16.15 13.17
N PRO A 49 -0.44 -17.24 12.89
CA PRO A 49 -0.67 -17.70 11.52
C PRO A 49 -1.36 -16.65 10.64
N ASN A 50 -2.16 -15.75 11.21
CA ASN A 50 -2.92 -14.75 10.45
C ASN A 50 -2.05 -13.60 9.90
N ASP A 51 -0.80 -13.46 10.36
CA ASP A 51 0.14 -12.45 9.87
C ASP A 51 0.81 -12.86 8.54
N TYR A 52 0.60 -14.09 8.09
CA TYR A 52 1.20 -14.63 6.87
C TYR A 52 0.20 -14.69 5.72
N VAL A 53 0.73 -14.63 4.50
CA VAL A 53 -0.07 -14.92 3.31
C VAL A 53 -0.30 -16.43 3.21
N ASP A 54 -1.51 -16.84 2.83
CA ASP A 54 -1.95 -18.24 2.73
C ASP A 54 -0.85 -19.20 2.25
N GLY A 55 -0.52 -20.18 3.10
CA GLY A 55 0.42 -21.27 2.83
C GLY A 55 1.90 -20.94 3.07
N ILE A 56 2.25 -19.66 3.27
CA ILE A 56 3.61 -19.27 3.67
C ILE A 56 3.87 -19.66 5.14
N ASP A 57 2.89 -19.45 6.02
CA ASP A 57 2.93 -19.83 7.42
C ASP A 57 3.22 -21.31 7.58
N ASP A 58 2.47 -22.17 6.90
CA ASP A 58 2.62 -23.63 6.98
C ASP A 58 3.99 -24.10 6.49
N MET A 59 4.46 -23.54 5.36
CA MET A 59 5.76 -23.89 4.79
C MET A 59 6.91 -23.47 5.71
N ILE A 60 6.91 -22.22 6.20
CA ILE A 60 7.97 -21.71 7.08
C ILE A 60 7.93 -22.43 8.42
N LYS A 61 6.74 -22.57 9.02
CA LYS A 61 6.55 -23.23 10.31
C LYS A 61 7.06 -24.66 10.25
N LYS A 62 6.76 -25.40 9.18
CA LYS A 62 7.32 -26.74 8.96
C LYS A 62 8.85 -26.71 8.89
N LYS A 63 9.45 -25.85 8.07
CA LYS A 63 10.91 -25.75 7.94
C LYS A 63 11.60 -25.36 9.26
N LEU A 64 11.00 -24.48 10.05
CA LEU A 64 11.53 -24.09 11.36
C LEU A 64 11.40 -25.21 12.39
N LEU A 65 10.30 -25.98 12.37
CA LEU A 65 10.14 -27.16 13.21
C LEU A 65 11.18 -28.23 12.85
N ASP A 66 11.39 -28.50 11.57
CA ASP A 66 12.41 -29.44 11.09
C ASP A 66 13.82 -28.99 11.53
N LEU A 67 14.11 -27.68 11.46
CA LEU A 67 15.36 -27.09 11.95
C LEU A 67 15.52 -27.25 13.47
N ASN A 68 14.45 -27.07 14.24
CA ASN A 68 14.46 -27.23 15.69
C ASN A 68 14.74 -28.68 16.08
N VAL A 69 14.13 -29.66 15.39
CA VAL A 69 14.41 -31.09 15.61
C VAL A 69 15.87 -31.41 15.28
N TYR A 70 16.36 -30.96 14.13
CA TYR A 70 17.77 -31.15 13.74
C TYR A 70 18.74 -30.52 14.75
N SER A 71 18.46 -29.30 15.21
CA SER A 71 19.26 -28.59 16.23
C SER A 71 19.30 -29.35 17.56
N ASN A 72 18.14 -29.82 18.03
CA ASN A 72 18.02 -30.62 19.26
C ASN A 72 18.89 -31.87 19.23
N ASP A 73 18.81 -32.63 18.14
CA ASP A 73 19.53 -33.88 17.98
C ASP A 73 21.04 -33.65 17.84
N LEU A 74 21.43 -32.56 17.18
CA LEU A 74 22.82 -32.12 17.10
C LEU A 74 23.38 -31.80 18.49
N ILE A 75 22.65 -31.02 19.29
CA ILE A 75 23.06 -30.60 20.63
C ILE A 75 23.20 -31.79 21.57
N LYS A 76 22.23 -32.72 21.57
CA LYS A 76 22.23 -33.91 22.43
C LYS A 76 23.44 -34.81 22.17
N ASN A 77 23.82 -34.95 20.90
CA ASN A 77 24.89 -35.84 20.47
C ASN A 77 26.25 -35.13 20.28
N ARG A 78 26.37 -33.85 20.67
CA ARG A 78 27.58 -33.04 20.43
C ARG A 78 28.86 -33.68 20.97
N SER A 79 28.79 -34.33 22.13
CA SER A 79 29.93 -34.96 22.81
C SER A 79 30.41 -36.24 22.13
N THR A 80 29.57 -36.89 21.32
CA THR A 80 29.92 -38.10 20.58
C THR A 80 30.64 -37.80 19.26
N TYR A 81 30.64 -36.54 18.81
CA TYR A 81 31.22 -36.14 17.53
C TYR A 81 32.63 -35.54 17.66
N GLY A 82 33.56 -35.98 16.81
CA GLY A 82 34.88 -35.36 16.66
C GLY A 82 34.82 -33.96 16.02
N LYS A 83 35.90 -33.17 16.14
CA LYS A 83 35.96 -31.78 15.63
C LYS A 83 35.63 -31.66 14.13
N PRO A 84 36.11 -32.53 13.21
CA PRO A 84 35.78 -32.43 11.79
C PRO A 84 34.28 -32.57 11.51
N LEU A 85 33.65 -33.59 12.10
CA LEU A 85 32.22 -33.86 11.94
C LEU A 85 31.34 -32.74 12.51
N ARG A 86 31.73 -32.14 13.65
CA ARG A 86 31.00 -30.98 14.20
C ARG A 86 31.05 -29.75 13.28
N ASN A 87 32.16 -29.54 12.58
CA ASN A 87 32.27 -28.44 11.62
C ASN A 87 31.36 -28.68 10.41
N GLU A 88 31.36 -29.90 9.86
CA GLU A 88 30.48 -30.29 8.75
C GLU A 88 29.00 -30.12 9.12
N LEU A 89 28.58 -30.63 10.27
CA LEU A 89 27.21 -30.47 10.74
C LEU A 89 26.80 -29.01 10.99
N THR A 90 27.74 -28.16 11.40
CA THR A 90 27.51 -26.70 11.54
C THR A 90 27.34 -26.05 10.17
N THR A 91 28.14 -26.46 9.18
CA THR A 91 27.97 -26.02 7.79
C THR A 91 26.60 -26.41 7.25
N ASP A 92 26.15 -27.66 7.47
CA ASP A 92 24.83 -28.12 7.05
C ASP A 92 23.69 -27.33 7.70
N TYR A 93 23.82 -27.03 9.00
CA TYR A 93 22.87 -26.17 9.71
C TYR A 93 22.75 -24.78 9.06
N LEU A 94 23.88 -24.16 8.71
CA LEU A 94 23.92 -22.85 8.05
C LEU A 94 23.35 -22.91 6.63
N VAL A 95 23.59 -23.99 5.89
CA VAL A 95 23.00 -24.21 4.56
C VAL A 95 21.48 -24.33 4.64
N PHE A 96 20.96 -25.06 5.64
CA PHE A 96 19.53 -25.19 5.86
C PHE A 96 18.89 -23.83 6.20
N LEU A 97 19.49 -23.07 7.12
CA LEU A 97 19.02 -21.73 7.49
C LEU A 97 19.02 -20.79 6.28
N LEU A 98 20.09 -20.83 5.48
CA LEU A 98 20.19 -20.03 4.26
C LEU A 98 19.09 -20.39 3.24
N GLY A 99 18.69 -21.67 3.17
CA GLY A 99 17.56 -22.13 2.38
C GLY A 99 16.25 -21.45 2.78
N ILE A 100 15.95 -21.42 4.09
CA ILE A 100 14.75 -20.74 4.62
C ILE A 100 14.75 -19.25 4.23
N ILE A 101 15.90 -18.57 4.39
CA ILE A 101 16.03 -17.15 4.07
C ILE A 101 15.81 -16.89 2.57
N LYS A 102 16.35 -17.75 1.69
CA LYS A 102 16.15 -17.63 0.24
C LYS A 102 14.69 -17.80 -0.17
N ASP A 103 14.00 -18.79 0.41
CA ASP A 103 12.57 -19.02 0.12
C ASP A 103 11.73 -17.80 0.56
N LEU A 104 12.03 -17.25 1.73
CA LEU A 104 11.42 -16.02 2.23
C LEU A 104 11.65 -14.82 1.30
N CYS A 105 12.90 -14.57 0.90
CA CYS A 105 13.23 -13.48 -0.02
C CYS A 105 12.51 -13.63 -1.37
N THR A 106 12.44 -14.85 -1.91
CA THR A 106 11.73 -15.13 -3.17
C THR A 106 10.26 -14.77 -3.03
N ARG A 107 9.63 -15.18 -1.93
CA ARG A 107 8.21 -14.92 -1.69
C ARG A 107 7.90 -13.45 -1.45
N VAL A 108 8.77 -12.73 -0.74
CA VAL A 108 8.67 -11.26 -0.60
C VAL A 108 8.72 -10.58 -1.96
N ASN A 109 9.59 -11.04 -2.87
CA ASN A 109 9.67 -10.48 -4.22
C ASN A 109 8.41 -10.75 -5.05
N GLU A 110 7.84 -11.96 -4.98
CA GLU A 110 6.56 -12.29 -5.64
C GLU A 110 5.41 -11.42 -5.12
N LEU A 111 5.34 -11.20 -3.81
CA LEU A 111 4.34 -10.33 -3.19
C LEU A 111 4.53 -8.87 -3.63
N ASN A 112 5.76 -8.37 -3.65
CA ASN A 112 6.06 -7.03 -4.14
C ASN A 112 5.67 -6.85 -5.61
N SER A 113 5.92 -7.85 -6.45
CA SER A 113 5.47 -7.85 -7.85
C SER A 113 3.95 -7.80 -7.95
N SER A 114 3.26 -8.64 -7.19
CA SER A 114 1.79 -8.70 -7.18
C SER A 114 1.19 -7.38 -6.71
N ILE A 115 1.75 -6.77 -5.66
CA ILE A 115 1.32 -5.45 -5.16
C ILE A 115 1.54 -4.38 -6.22
N PHE A 116 2.66 -4.42 -6.94
CA PHE A 116 2.94 -3.47 -8.02
C PHE A 116 1.90 -3.58 -9.13
N ASP A 117 1.59 -4.79 -9.58
CA ASP A 117 0.59 -5.03 -10.62
C ASP A 117 -0.82 -4.60 -10.17
N LEU A 118 -1.20 -4.92 -8.93
CA LEU A 118 -2.48 -4.50 -8.37
C LEU A 118 -2.61 -2.98 -8.28
N LYS A 119 -1.56 -2.27 -7.84
CA LYS A 119 -1.55 -0.80 -7.81
C LYS A 119 -1.72 -0.20 -9.20
N LYS A 120 -0.99 -0.73 -10.18
CA LYS A 120 -1.12 -0.30 -11.57
C LYS A 120 -2.54 -0.49 -12.11
N ASN A 121 -3.15 -1.64 -11.85
CA ASN A 121 -4.53 -1.93 -12.26
C ASN A 121 -5.54 -1.00 -11.58
N LEU A 122 -5.32 -0.68 -10.30
CA LEU A 122 -6.16 0.26 -9.56
C LEU A 122 -6.08 1.66 -10.18
N ASP A 123 -4.87 2.17 -10.44
CA ASP A 123 -4.64 3.49 -11.05
C ASP A 123 -5.31 3.58 -12.44
N GLU A 124 -5.21 2.52 -13.25
CA GLU A 124 -5.85 2.44 -14.56
C GLU A 124 -7.38 2.43 -14.44
N SER A 125 -7.93 1.62 -13.52
CA SER A 125 -9.36 1.56 -13.25
C SER A 125 -9.92 2.91 -12.78
N GLU A 126 -9.23 3.59 -11.87
CA GLU A 126 -9.63 4.93 -11.40
C GLU A 126 -9.62 5.95 -12.54
N SER A 127 -8.62 5.91 -13.41
CA SER A 127 -8.53 6.77 -14.59
C SER A 127 -9.71 6.56 -15.54
N VAL A 128 -10.03 5.29 -15.85
CA VAL A 128 -11.15 4.93 -16.73
C VAL A 128 -12.48 5.34 -16.12
N HIS A 129 -12.69 5.06 -14.83
CA HIS A 129 -13.91 5.43 -14.11
C HIS A 129 -14.12 6.95 -14.09
N SER A 130 -13.07 7.74 -13.83
CA SER A 130 -13.13 9.20 -13.85
C SER A 130 -13.52 9.74 -15.22
N LYS A 131 -12.88 9.23 -16.29
CA LYS A 131 -13.21 9.60 -17.68
C LYS A 131 -14.66 9.25 -18.02
N ALA A 132 -15.12 8.05 -17.65
CA ALA A 132 -16.50 7.62 -17.89
C ALA A 132 -17.53 8.49 -17.16
N LYS A 133 -17.23 8.90 -15.93
CA LYS A 133 -18.06 9.82 -15.14
C LYS A 133 -18.14 11.20 -15.80
N ILE A 134 -16.99 11.78 -16.17
CA ILE A 134 -16.94 13.08 -16.87
C ILE A 134 -17.73 13.02 -18.17
N TRP A 135 -17.55 11.96 -18.97
CA TRP A 135 -18.26 11.79 -20.23
C TRP A 135 -19.78 11.73 -20.05
N THR A 136 -20.24 10.92 -19.08
CA THR A 136 -21.67 10.72 -18.84
C THR A 136 -22.32 11.99 -18.32
N THR A 137 -21.73 12.63 -17.30
CA THR A 137 -22.24 13.90 -16.76
C THR A 137 -22.15 15.03 -17.78
N GLY A 138 -21.10 15.08 -18.60
CA GLY A 138 -20.96 16.06 -19.68
C GLY A 138 -22.09 15.94 -20.71
N ARG A 139 -22.42 14.71 -21.15
CA ARG A 139 -23.55 14.47 -22.07
C ARG A 139 -24.89 14.87 -21.44
N GLU A 140 -25.11 14.52 -20.19
CA GLU A 140 -26.35 14.87 -19.49
C GLU A 140 -26.49 16.39 -19.34
N ASN A 141 -25.42 17.10 -18.97
CA ASN A 141 -25.42 18.55 -18.86
C ASN A 141 -25.73 19.23 -20.21
N ILE A 142 -25.11 18.78 -21.30
CA ILE A 142 -25.42 19.29 -22.65
C ILE A 142 -26.90 19.04 -23.01
N SER A 143 -27.43 17.85 -22.71
CA SER A 143 -28.83 17.52 -22.97
C SER A 143 -29.79 18.39 -22.18
N LEU A 144 -29.50 18.64 -20.90
CA LEU A 144 -30.29 19.53 -20.05
C LEU A 144 -30.19 20.98 -20.50
N GLY A 145 -29.01 21.43 -20.93
CA GLY A 145 -28.80 22.76 -21.50
C GLY A 145 -29.68 23.00 -22.73
N ALA A 146 -29.74 22.05 -23.66
CA ALA A 146 -30.61 22.13 -24.84
C ALA A 146 -32.12 22.16 -24.47
N LYS A 147 -32.53 21.39 -23.45
CA LYS A 147 -33.91 21.44 -22.94
C LYS A 147 -34.24 22.78 -22.29
N LEU A 148 -33.29 23.37 -21.57
CA LEU A 148 -33.47 24.68 -20.95
C LEU A 148 -33.59 25.79 -22.00
N GLU A 149 -32.73 25.78 -23.01
CA GLU A 149 -32.74 26.73 -24.12
C GLU A 149 -34.09 26.72 -24.86
N THR A 150 -34.55 25.53 -25.27
CA THR A 150 -35.86 25.38 -25.93
C THR A 150 -37.03 25.82 -25.03
N THR A 151 -36.95 25.57 -23.73
CA THR A 151 -37.97 26.03 -22.76
C THR A 151 -37.97 27.56 -22.65
N GLN A 152 -36.80 28.18 -22.70
CA GLN A 152 -36.64 29.64 -22.64
C GLN A 152 -37.16 30.31 -23.92
N GLU A 153 -36.83 29.76 -25.09
CA GLU A 153 -37.40 30.21 -26.38
C GLU A 153 -38.93 30.12 -26.39
N LEU A 154 -39.48 29.02 -25.87
CA LEU A 154 -40.93 28.84 -25.76
C LEU A 154 -41.55 29.87 -24.81
N SER A 155 -40.93 30.15 -23.67
CA SER A 155 -41.38 31.17 -22.73
C SER A 155 -41.40 32.57 -23.36
N ILE A 156 -40.35 32.92 -24.13
CA ILE A 156 -40.29 34.18 -24.89
C ILE A 156 -41.45 34.26 -25.90
N SER A 157 -41.68 33.18 -26.64
CA SER A 157 -42.77 33.10 -27.62
C SER A 157 -44.15 33.27 -26.96
N VAL A 158 -44.39 32.59 -25.84
CA VAL A 158 -45.65 32.70 -25.08
C VAL A 158 -45.85 34.13 -24.56
N ASN A 159 -44.82 34.75 -24.00
CA ASN A 159 -44.91 36.14 -23.53
C ASN A 159 -45.20 37.11 -24.67
N ASN A 160 -44.60 36.91 -25.85
CA ASN A 160 -44.90 37.70 -27.04
C ASN A 160 -46.35 37.54 -27.49
N ILE A 161 -46.91 36.32 -27.42
CA ILE A 161 -48.32 36.06 -27.73
C ILE A 161 -49.23 36.77 -26.71
N ILE A 162 -48.93 36.67 -25.41
CA ILE A 162 -49.70 37.33 -24.35
C ILE A 162 -49.72 38.84 -24.57
N SER A 163 -48.57 39.45 -24.86
CA SER A 163 -48.48 40.89 -25.17
C SER A 163 -49.35 41.27 -26.37
N LYS A 164 -49.31 40.51 -27.46
CA LYS A 164 -50.18 40.74 -28.64
C LYS A 164 -51.67 40.62 -28.32
N ILE A 165 -52.06 39.66 -27.49
CA ILE A 165 -53.46 39.51 -27.04
C ILE A 165 -53.89 40.74 -26.23
N ASN A 166 -53.05 41.21 -25.33
CA ASN A 166 -53.33 42.42 -24.55
C ASN A 166 -53.45 43.66 -25.44
N GLU A 167 -52.55 43.84 -26.40
CA GLU A 167 -52.65 44.93 -27.39
C GLU A 167 -53.95 44.88 -28.19
N LEU A 168 -54.37 43.69 -28.64
CA LEU A 168 -55.63 43.52 -29.38
C LEU A 168 -56.85 43.80 -28.49
N LYS A 169 -56.80 43.38 -27.23
CA LYS A 169 -57.84 43.66 -26.24
C LYS A 169 -57.97 45.16 -25.99
N ASP A 170 -56.86 45.86 -25.81
CA ASP A 170 -56.84 47.30 -25.56
C ASP A 170 -57.33 48.08 -26.78
N LYS A 171 -56.88 47.73 -27.99
CA LYS A 171 -57.41 48.27 -29.25
C LYS A 171 -58.91 48.03 -29.40
N GLY A 172 -59.37 46.82 -29.07
CA GLY A 172 -60.80 46.51 -29.06
C GLY A 172 -61.57 47.43 -28.12
N ALA A 173 -61.10 47.58 -26.88
CA ALA A 173 -61.72 48.45 -25.88
C ALA A 173 -61.70 49.94 -26.26
N GLU A 174 -60.70 50.39 -27.02
CA GLU A 174 -60.61 51.73 -27.60
C GLU A 174 -61.67 51.93 -28.69
N VAL A 175 -61.80 50.99 -29.62
CA VAL A 175 -62.86 51.00 -30.66
C VAL A 175 -64.25 51.06 -30.02
N PHE A 176 -64.51 50.28 -28.98
CA PHE A 176 -65.78 50.32 -28.25
C PHE A 176 -66.05 51.68 -27.56
N ARG A 177 -65.01 52.37 -27.07
CA ARG A 177 -65.15 53.65 -26.36
C ARG A 177 -65.24 54.86 -27.28
N GLU A 178 -64.52 54.86 -28.40
CA GLU A 178 -64.43 56.05 -29.26
C GLU A 178 -65.31 55.94 -30.49
N VAL A 179 -65.30 54.78 -31.15
CA VAL A 179 -65.93 54.63 -32.47
C VAL A 179 -67.43 54.39 -32.34
N ILE A 180 -67.85 53.52 -31.42
CA ILE A 180 -69.29 53.19 -31.27
C ILE A 180 -70.13 54.40 -30.85
N PRO A 181 -69.75 55.22 -29.84
CA PRO A 181 -70.53 56.39 -29.48
C PRO A 181 -70.58 57.44 -30.59
N ASN A 182 -69.49 57.60 -31.36
CA ASN A 182 -69.46 58.49 -32.51
C ASN A 182 -70.39 58.04 -33.63
N ILE A 183 -70.46 56.72 -33.91
CA ILE A 183 -71.43 56.17 -34.88
C ILE A 183 -72.86 56.46 -34.43
N LEU A 184 -73.20 56.15 -33.17
CA LEU A 184 -74.52 56.41 -32.60
C LEU A 184 -74.89 57.90 -32.61
N ARG A 185 -73.91 58.80 -32.43
CA ARG A 185 -74.12 60.24 -32.50
C ARG A 185 -74.34 60.70 -33.94
N SER A 186 -73.55 60.18 -34.89
CA SER A 186 -73.69 60.49 -36.32
C SER A 186 -75.02 60.02 -36.90
N GLU A 187 -75.54 58.86 -36.46
CA GLU A 187 -76.87 58.39 -36.87
C GLU A 187 -78.01 59.25 -36.28
N ARG A 188 -77.83 59.78 -35.07
CA ARG A 188 -78.80 60.70 -34.44
C ARG A 188 -78.82 62.09 -35.07
N GLU A 189 -77.69 62.55 -35.61
CA GLU A 189 -77.58 63.84 -36.30
C GLU A 189 -78.06 63.79 -37.76
N ALA A 190 -78.28 62.59 -38.33
CA ALA A 190 -78.70 62.37 -39.72
C ALA A 190 -80.23 62.14 -39.90
N THR A 191 -81.00 62.10 -38.81
CA THR A 191 -82.48 62.02 -38.78
C THR A 191 -83.08 63.29 -38.20
#